data_AF-A0A365Z3H5-F1
#
_entry.id   AF-A0A365Z3H5-F1
#
_cell.length_a   1.000
_cell.length_b   1.000
_cell.length_c   1.000
_cell.angle_alpha   90.00
_cell.angle_beta   90.00
_cell.angle_gamma   90.00
#
_symmetry.space_group_name_H-M   'P 1'
#
loop_
_entity.id
_entity.type
_entity.pdbx_description
1 polymer ?
#
loop_
_entity_poly.entity_id
_entity_poly.type
_entity_poly.pdbx_seq_one_letter_code
_entity_poly.pdbx_strand_id
1 'polypeptide(L)'
;TDNRTGPDSVSGPPRKIEVSPGDVDAVEAHGTGTTLGDPIEAQALLATYGKDRPVERPLYLGSLKSNIGHTQAAAGVAGVIKMVQALRHGVLPKTLHVDEPSPEVDWSAGAVELLTEARDWPRGERPRLLGVSAFGASGTNAHVIIEEAPPVEEEPGSAPEFDTASVLPLPVSAGTSEALRVQARQLAEYVAARPEERLADVASMLVHGRAALGERAVVVAGDREEALSGLRALADGQPAP
;
A
#
# COMPACT_ATOMS: atom_id res chain seq x y z
N THR A 1 -37.46 6.70 -2.54
CA THR A 1 -36.81 7.96 -2.13
C THR A 1 -35.34 7.64 -1.97
N ASP A 2 -34.60 8.05 -2.99
CA ASP A 2 -33.20 7.76 -3.25
C ASP A 2 -32.33 8.62 -2.31
N ASN A 3 -31.44 7.99 -1.55
CA ASN A 3 -30.42 8.70 -0.77
C ASN A 3 -29.15 7.85 -0.77
N ARG A 4 -28.49 7.79 -1.92
CA ARG A 4 -27.11 7.30 -2.05
C ARG A 4 -26.22 8.46 -2.49
N THR A 5 -25.81 9.28 -1.54
CA THR A 5 -24.64 10.15 -1.68
C THR A 5 -23.73 9.89 -0.50
N GLY A 6 -22.90 8.86 -0.65
CA GLY A 6 -21.66 8.76 0.12
C GLY A 6 -20.65 9.78 -0.42
N PRO A 7 -19.67 10.23 0.40
CA PRO A 7 -18.69 11.22 0.00
C PRO A 7 -17.85 10.70 -1.18
N ASP A 8 -17.52 11.62 -2.08
CA ASP A 8 -17.11 11.38 -3.45
C ASP A 8 -16.07 10.27 -3.61
N SER A 9 -16.50 9.19 -4.26
CA SER A 9 -15.62 8.18 -4.78
C SER A 9 -14.74 8.78 -5.88
N VAL A 10 -13.54 8.22 -6.06
CA VAL A 10 -12.61 8.47 -7.16
C VAL A 10 -13.28 8.10 -8.49
N SER A 11 -14.23 8.91 -8.93
CA SER A 11 -15.17 8.68 -10.03
C SER A 11 -15.04 9.75 -11.12
N GLY A 12 -13.90 10.44 -11.16
CA GLY A 12 -13.52 11.24 -12.32
C GLY A 12 -12.96 10.34 -13.43
N PRO A 13 -13.14 10.68 -14.71
CA PRO A 13 -12.41 10.02 -15.79
C PRO A 13 -10.90 10.11 -15.49
N PRO A 14 -10.10 9.08 -15.82
CA PRO A 14 -8.67 9.11 -15.56
C PRO A 14 -8.07 10.38 -16.18
N ARG A 15 -7.43 11.21 -15.35
CA ARG A 15 -6.73 12.38 -15.82
C ARG A 15 -5.64 11.89 -16.79
N LYS A 16 -5.59 12.43 -18.00
CA LYS A 16 -4.49 12.14 -18.92
C LYS A 16 -3.27 12.89 -18.40
N ILE A 17 -2.33 12.17 -17.82
CA ILE A 17 -1.10 12.74 -17.27
C ILE A 17 -0.01 12.49 -18.31
N GLU A 18 0.65 13.57 -18.72
CA GLU A 18 1.87 13.48 -19.52
C GLU A 18 3.03 13.32 -18.55
N VAL A 19 3.60 12.12 -18.49
CA VAL A 19 4.71 11.77 -17.61
C VAL A 19 6.00 11.87 -18.40
N SER A 20 6.94 12.70 -17.95
CA SER A 20 8.30 12.71 -18.47
C SER A 20 9.21 11.79 -17.64
N PRO A 21 10.32 11.27 -18.21
CA PRO A 21 11.27 10.47 -17.44
C PRO A 21 11.84 11.20 -16.20
N GLY A 22 11.97 12.52 -16.26
CA GLY A 22 12.47 13.34 -15.15
C GLY A 22 11.51 13.44 -13.95
N ASP A 23 10.25 13.06 -14.13
CA ASP A 23 9.22 13.08 -13.09
C ASP A 23 9.24 11.82 -12.22
N VAL A 24 9.75 10.70 -12.74
CA VAL A 24 9.82 9.41 -12.02
C VAL A 24 10.95 9.46 -11.00
N ASP A 25 10.65 9.19 -9.74
CA ASP A 25 11.60 9.29 -8.63
C ASP A 25 12.37 7.99 -8.42
N ALA A 26 11.69 6.86 -8.58
CA ALA A 26 12.24 5.54 -8.31
C ALA A 26 11.69 4.47 -9.26
N VAL A 27 12.47 3.41 -9.48
CA VAL A 27 12.04 2.19 -10.19
C VAL A 27 12.27 0.96 -9.32
N GLU A 28 11.20 0.20 -9.13
CA GLU A 28 11.27 -1.21 -8.73
C GLU A 28 11.59 -2.03 -9.97
N ALA A 29 12.84 -2.48 -10.06
CA ALA A 29 13.38 -3.21 -11.19
C ALA A 29 12.78 -4.61 -11.34
N HIS A 30 12.92 -5.18 -12.53
CA HIS A 30 12.82 -6.61 -12.68
C HIS A 30 13.94 -7.30 -11.87
N GLY A 31 15.17 -6.82 -11.94
CA GLY A 31 16.26 -7.01 -10.97
C GLY A 31 16.31 -8.42 -10.39
N THR A 32 16.67 -9.40 -11.22
CA THR A 32 16.66 -10.82 -10.85
C THR A 32 18.00 -11.30 -10.32
N GLY A 33 19.02 -10.44 -10.27
CA GLY A 33 20.37 -10.81 -9.82
C GLY A 33 21.15 -11.57 -10.90
N THR A 34 20.79 -11.43 -12.17
CA THR A 34 21.44 -12.18 -13.25
C THR A 34 22.62 -11.40 -13.82
N THR A 35 23.75 -12.08 -14.04
CA THR A 35 24.99 -11.47 -14.54
C THR A 35 24.80 -10.72 -15.87
N LEU A 36 23.90 -11.19 -16.73
CA LEU A 36 23.62 -10.56 -18.02
C LEU A 36 22.41 -9.62 -17.97
N GLY A 37 21.33 -10.01 -17.30
CA GLY A 37 20.07 -9.27 -17.33
C GLY A 37 20.11 -7.96 -16.55
N ASP A 38 20.76 -7.96 -15.38
CA ASP A 38 20.80 -6.78 -14.52
C ASP A 38 21.58 -5.62 -15.18
N PRO A 39 22.74 -5.83 -15.83
CA PRO A 39 23.39 -4.77 -16.60
C PRO A 39 22.55 -4.23 -17.76
N ILE A 40 21.84 -5.10 -18.48
CA ILE A 40 20.97 -4.69 -19.60
C ILE A 40 19.82 -3.80 -19.08
N GLU A 41 19.18 -4.18 -17.97
CA GLU A 41 18.12 -3.39 -17.37
C GLU A 41 18.64 -2.04 -16.86
N ALA A 42 19.76 -2.03 -16.14
CA ALA A 42 20.36 -0.79 -15.62
C ALA A 42 20.74 0.18 -16.75
N GLN A 43 21.34 -0.30 -17.84
CA GLN A 43 21.67 0.51 -19.01
C GLN A 43 20.42 1.09 -19.69
N ALA A 44 19.33 0.31 -19.80
CA ALA A 44 18.07 0.80 -20.34
C ALA A 44 17.47 1.92 -19.46
N LEU A 45 17.54 1.77 -18.14
CA LEU A 45 17.07 2.79 -17.20
C LEU A 45 17.95 4.05 -17.23
N LEU A 46 19.28 3.91 -17.28
CA LEU A 46 20.21 5.04 -17.47
C LEU A 46 19.89 5.81 -18.76
N ALA A 47 19.69 5.09 -19.87
CA ALA A 47 19.41 5.70 -21.16
C ALA A 47 18.06 6.42 -21.25
N THR A 48 17.10 6.05 -20.38
CA THR A 48 15.72 6.56 -20.39
C THR A 48 15.51 7.62 -19.31
N TYR A 49 15.86 7.30 -18.07
CA TYR A 49 15.60 8.10 -16.86
C TYR A 49 16.82 8.86 -16.36
N GLY A 50 18.03 8.38 -16.68
CA GLY A 50 19.28 8.98 -16.20
C GLY A 50 19.74 10.20 -17.00
N LYS A 51 19.18 10.43 -18.20
CA LYS A 51 19.50 11.57 -19.07
C LYS A 51 18.83 12.85 -18.59
N ASP A 52 19.54 13.98 -18.74
CA ASP A 52 19.04 15.32 -18.44
C ASP A 52 18.45 15.48 -17.02
N ARG A 53 18.93 14.64 -16.10
CA ARG A 53 18.47 14.56 -14.72
C ARG A 53 19.50 15.21 -13.77
N PRO A 54 19.08 16.10 -12.86
CA PRO A 54 19.99 16.68 -11.87
C PRO A 54 20.62 15.59 -10.99
N VAL A 55 21.92 15.71 -10.70
CA VAL A 55 22.67 14.74 -9.89
C VAL A 55 22.14 14.69 -8.46
N GLU A 56 21.60 15.80 -7.96
CA GLU A 56 21.01 15.92 -6.62
C GLU A 56 19.67 15.21 -6.50
N ARG A 57 19.06 14.84 -7.63
CA ARG A 57 17.78 14.14 -7.69
C ARG A 57 17.90 12.97 -8.66
N PRO A 58 18.72 11.94 -8.37
CA PRO A 58 18.86 10.79 -9.26
C PRO A 58 17.57 9.97 -9.31
N LEU A 59 17.50 9.02 -10.24
CA LEU A 59 16.50 7.97 -10.19
C LEU A 59 16.96 6.91 -9.19
N TYR A 60 16.14 6.59 -8.20
CA TYR A 60 16.46 5.52 -7.26
C TYR A 60 16.06 4.15 -7.81
N LEU A 61 16.96 3.18 -7.72
CA LEU A 61 16.78 1.84 -8.28
C LEU A 61 16.88 0.76 -7.20
N GLY A 62 15.92 -0.15 -7.15
CA GLY A 62 15.96 -1.30 -6.24
C GLY A 62 15.09 -2.47 -6.70
N SER A 63 15.16 -3.60 -5.99
CA SER A 63 14.34 -4.79 -6.27
C SER A 63 13.92 -5.51 -4.98
N LEU A 64 12.62 -5.75 -4.82
CA LEU A 64 12.03 -6.55 -3.75
C LEU A 64 12.51 -8.01 -3.79
N LYS A 65 12.97 -8.50 -4.95
CA LYS A 65 13.44 -9.87 -5.10
C LYS A 65 14.66 -10.16 -4.22
N SER A 66 15.41 -9.13 -3.85
CA SER A 66 16.49 -9.24 -2.86
C SER A 66 15.99 -9.63 -1.45
N ASN A 67 14.72 -9.39 -1.12
CA ASN A 67 14.12 -9.75 0.18
C ASN A 67 13.41 -11.10 0.18
N ILE A 68 12.68 -11.41 -0.90
CA ILE A 68 11.72 -12.54 -0.93
C ILE A 68 11.97 -13.52 -2.08
N GLY A 69 13.07 -13.34 -2.83
CA GLY A 69 13.36 -14.10 -4.04
C GLY A 69 12.43 -13.76 -5.21
N HIS A 70 12.56 -14.50 -6.30
CA HIS A 70 11.74 -14.30 -7.49
C HIS A 70 10.43 -15.09 -7.40
N THR A 71 9.34 -14.41 -7.03
CA THR A 71 7.98 -14.98 -6.88
C THR A 71 7.26 -15.27 -8.21
N GLN A 72 8.01 -15.44 -9.30
CA GLN A 72 7.53 -15.73 -10.65
C GLN A 72 6.31 -14.88 -11.07
N ALA A 73 5.15 -15.50 -11.28
CA ALA A 73 3.92 -14.85 -11.74
C ALA A 73 3.44 -13.73 -10.79
N ALA A 74 3.81 -13.77 -9.50
CA ALA A 74 3.47 -12.74 -8.53
C ALA A 74 4.50 -11.61 -8.44
N ALA A 75 5.62 -11.66 -9.19
CA ALA A 75 6.71 -10.71 -9.05
C ALA A 75 6.28 -9.26 -9.35
N GLY A 76 5.47 -9.06 -10.39
CA GLY A 76 4.97 -7.73 -10.74
C GLY A 76 4.10 -7.13 -9.65
N VAL A 77 3.10 -7.87 -9.17
CA VAL A 77 2.20 -7.36 -8.11
C VAL A 77 2.91 -7.18 -6.78
N ALA A 78 3.89 -8.03 -6.44
CA ALA A 78 4.71 -7.85 -5.25
C ALA A 78 5.50 -6.53 -5.30
N GLY A 79 6.08 -6.19 -6.46
CA GLY A 79 6.74 -4.92 -6.70
C GLY A 79 5.78 -3.72 -6.56
N VAL A 80 4.58 -3.82 -7.13
CA VAL A 80 3.52 -2.80 -6.98
C VAL A 80 3.17 -2.60 -5.50
N ILE A 81 2.96 -3.69 -4.74
CA ILE A 81 2.64 -3.61 -3.31
C ILE A 81 3.76 -2.92 -2.54
N LYS A 82 5.03 -3.30 -2.77
CA LYS A 82 6.18 -2.62 -2.14
C LYS A 82 6.14 -1.12 -2.39
N MET A 83 5.93 -0.72 -3.65
CA MET A 83 6.02 0.69 -4.01
C MET A 83 4.81 1.51 -3.54
N VAL A 84 3.62 0.92 -3.48
CA VAL A 84 2.46 1.55 -2.82
C VAL A 84 2.73 1.74 -1.32
N GLN A 85 3.34 0.75 -0.66
CA GLN A 85 3.73 0.90 0.75
C GLN A 85 4.84 1.95 0.92
N ALA A 86 5.81 2.05 0.01
CA ALA A 86 6.83 3.09 0.02
C ALA A 86 6.21 4.50 -0.07
N LEU A 87 5.22 4.70 -0.95
CA LEU A 87 4.45 5.95 -1.02
C LEU A 87 3.74 6.27 0.29
N ARG A 88 3.01 5.29 0.85
CA ARG A 88 2.26 5.45 2.11
C ARG A 88 3.14 5.81 3.30
N HIS A 89 4.32 5.19 3.39
CA HIS A 89 5.24 5.40 4.50
C HIS A 89 6.23 6.55 4.27
N GLY A 90 6.30 7.09 3.05
CA GLY A 90 7.24 8.17 2.74
C GLY A 90 8.70 7.74 2.81
N VAL A 91 8.99 6.48 2.47
CA VAL A 91 10.34 5.90 2.55
C VAL A 91 10.55 4.95 1.36
N LEU A 92 11.70 5.06 0.70
CA LEU A 92 12.20 4.08 -0.27
C LEU A 92 13.03 3.02 0.47
N PRO A 93 12.55 1.76 0.56
CA PRO A 93 13.29 0.71 1.26
C PRO A 93 14.55 0.28 0.50
N LYS A 94 15.61 -0.04 1.24
CA LYS A 94 16.85 -0.53 0.65
C LYS A 94 16.66 -1.86 -0.11
N THR A 95 17.41 -2.02 -1.19
CA THR A 95 17.65 -3.31 -1.84
C THR A 95 18.76 -4.05 -1.08
N LEU A 96 18.62 -5.36 -0.92
CA LEU A 96 19.57 -6.18 -0.18
C LEU A 96 20.63 -6.80 -1.09
N HIS A 97 21.70 -7.31 -0.47
CA HIS A 97 22.78 -8.08 -1.13
C HIS A 97 23.56 -7.28 -2.18
N VAL A 98 23.67 -5.97 -1.99
CA VAL A 98 24.53 -5.10 -2.79
C VAL A 98 25.75 -4.72 -1.94
N ASP A 99 26.89 -5.31 -2.26
CA ASP A 99 28.19 -4.92 -1.68
C ASP A 99 28.79 -3.75 -2.47
N GLU A 100 28.82 -3.87 -3.81
CA GLU A 100 29.21 -2.83 -4.74
C GLU A 100 28.33 -2.87 -6.01
N PRO A 101 28.12 -1.73 -6.70
CA PRO A 101 27.42 -1.71 -7.99
C PRO A 101 28.14 -2.56 -9.03
N SER A 102 27.40 -3.19 -9.94
CA SER A 102 27.98 -4.03 -11.00
C SER A 102 28.98 -3.22 -11.86
N PRO A 103 30.21 -3.73 -12.09
CA PRO A 103 31.21 -3.07 -12.94
C PRO A 103 30.86 -3.14 -14.44
N GLU A 104 29.91 -3.99 -14.83
CA GLU A 104 29.40 -4.12 -16.21
C GLU A 104 28.44 -2.97 -16.61
N VAL A 105 28.21 -2.01 -15.70
CA VAL A 105 27.35 -0.85 -15.89
C VAL A 105 28.17 0.42 -15.70
N ASP A 106 28.17 1.30 -16.69
CA ASP A 106 28.71 2.66 -16.54
C ASP A 106 27.70 3.53 -15.79
N TRP A 107 27.75 3.48 -14.45
CA TRP A 107 26.91 4.29 -13.58
C TRP A 107 27.16 5.80 -13.71
N SER A 108 28.27 6.22 -14.32
CA SER A 108 28.57 7.64 -14.55
C SER A 108 27.83 8.21 -15.77
N ALA A 109 27.24 7.36 -16.62
CA ALA A 109 26.56 7.76 -17.84
C ALA A 109 25.20 8.46 -17.62
N GLY A 110 24.68 8.48 -16.39
CA GLY A 110 23.42 9.13 -16.05
C GLY A 110 23.12 9.09 -14.56
N ALA A 111 22.17 9.91 -14.11
CA ALA A 111 21.83 10.04 -12.69
C ALA A 111 20.87 8.92 -12.23
N VAL A 112 21.38 7.70 -12.07
CA VAL A 112 20.68 6.55 -11.47
C VAL A 112 21.48 6.04 -10.28
N GLU A 113 20.83 5.85 -9.13
CA GLU A 113 21.47 5.41 -7.89
C GLU A 113 20.78 4.16 -7.32
N LEU A 114 21.56 3.16 -6.93
CA LEU A 114 21.05 1.97 -6.24
C LEU A 114 20.62 2.32 -4.80
N LEU A 115 19.47 1.82 -4.37
CA LEU A 115 18.96 1.95 -3.00
C LEU A 115 19.72 1.02 -2.02
N THR A 116 21.03 1.24 -1.83
CA THR A 116 21.83 0.45 -0.86
C THR A 116 21.45 0.74 0.59
N GLU A 117 20.87 1.91 0.84
CA GLU A 117 20.30 2.33 2.11
C GLU A 117 18.84 2.77 1.95
N ALA A 118 18.08 2.73 3.05
CA ALA A 118 16.72 3.25 3.04
C ALA A 118 16.77 4.76 2.97
N ARG A 119 15.89 5.37 2.17
CA ARG A 119 15.87 6.82 1.95
C ARG A 119 14.51 7.40 2.30
N ASP A 120 14.51 8.50 3.03
CA ASP A 120 13.30 9.29 3.21
C ASP A 120 12.81 9.79 1.85
N TRP A 121 11.52 9.67 1.63
CA TRP A 121 10.83 10.08 0.42
C TRP A 121 9.53 10.79 0.76
N PRO A 122 9.63 11.94 1.47
CA PRO A 122 8.47 12.69 1.94
C PRO A 122 7.68 13.27 0.77
N ARG A 123 6.39 13.55 1.01
CA ARG A 123 5.55 14.27 0.05
C ARG A 123 6.12 15.67 -0.17
N GLY A 124 6.16 16.10 -1.44
CA GLY A 124 6.61 17.43 -1.85
C GLY A 124 5.52 18.20 -2.59
N GLU A 125 5.92 19.25 -3.32
CA GLU A 125 5.02 20.08 -4.14
C GLU A 125 4.41 19.32 -5.33
N ARG A 126 5.11 18.30 -5.83
CA ARG A 126 4.64 17.43 -6.91
C ARG A 126 4.28 16.04 -6.39
N PRO A 127 3.31 15.34 -7.02
CA PRO A 127 3.07 13.94 -6.74
C PRO A 127 4.34 13.12 -6.96
N ARG A 128 4.60 12.19 -6.04
CA ARG A 128 5.66 11.20 -6.19
C ARG A 128 5.27 10.21 -7.29
N LEU A 129 6.22 9.90 -8.18
CA LEU A 129 6.01 8.98 -9.30
C LEU A 129 7.05 7.86 -9.24
N LEU A 130 6.62 6.64 -9.54
CA LEU A 130 7.50 5.48 -9.54
C LEU A 130 7.19 4.52 -10.68
N GLY A 131 8.20 3.79 -11.13
CA GLY A 131 8.06 2.70 -12.09
C GLY A 131 8.13 1.32 -11.43
N VAL A 132 7.45 0.34 -12.02
CA VAL A 132 7.62 -1.09 -11.71
C VAL A 132 7.86 -1.85 -13.01
N SER A 133 8.99 -2.54 -13.11
CA SER A 133 9.39 -3.38 -14.25
C SER A 133 9.18 -4.86 -13.96
N ALA A 134 8.64 -5.59 -14.94
CA ALA A 134 8.56 -7.04 -14.91
C ALA A 134 8.79 -7.65 -16.30
N PHE A 135 9.79 -8.51 -16.43
CA PHE A 135 10.16 -9.14 -17.70
C PHE A 135 9.91 -10.65 -17.62
N GLY A 136 9.08 -11.17 -18.52
CA GLY A 136 8.76 -12.58 -18.59
C GLY A 136 9.85 -13.36 -19.33
N ALA A 137 10.10 -14.60 -18.92
CA ALA A 137 11.09 -15.48 -19.55
C ALA A 137 10.81 -15.73 -21.06
N SER A 138 9.56 -15.57 -21.51
CA SER A 138 9.18 -15.67 -22.93
C SER A 138 9.50 -14.41 -23.75
N GLY A 139 10.04 -13.36 -23.13
CA GLY A 139 10.34 -12.07 -23.77
C GLY A 139 9.23 -11.02 -23.67
N THR A 140 8.11 -11.31 -22.99
CA THR A 140 7.04 -10.33 -22.76
C THR A 140 7.42 -9.42 -21.60
N ASN A 141 7.55 -8.12 -21.89
CA ASN A 141 7.96 -7.12 -20.91
C ASN A 141 6.79 -6.20 -20.54
N ALA A 142 6.70 -5.82 -19.27
CA ALA A 142 5.77 -4.83 -18.77
C ALA A 142 6.50 -3.80 -17.91
N HIS A 143 6.11 -2.54 -18.04
CA HIS A 143 6.53 -1.44 -17.19
C HIS A 143 5.31 -0.58 -16.89
N VAL A 144 5.05 -0.33 -15.61
CA VAL A 144 3.92 0.52 -15.17
C VAL A 144 4.45 1.69 -14.37
N ILE A 145 3.82 2.86 -14.56
CA ILE A 145 4.05 4.05 -13.75
C ILE A 145 2.91 4.19 -12.75
N ILE A 146 3.25 4.47 -11.51
CA ILE A 146 2.31 4.69 -10.40
C ILE A 146 2.54 6.10 -9.88
N GLU A 147 1.47 6.90 -9.86
CA GLU A 147 1.43 8.22 -9.25
C GLU A 147 0.87 8.12 -7.84
N GLU A 148 1.43 8.92 -6.94
CA GLU A 148 0.86 9.19 -5.63
C GLU A 148 -0.57 9.74 -5.74
N ALA A 149 -1.51 9.15 -5.00
CA ALA A 149 -2.87 9.67 -4.93
C ALA A 149 -2.89 11.12 -4.40
N PRO A 150 -3.85 11.96 -4.83
CA PRO A 150 -4.03 13.29 -4.24
C PRO A 150 -4.24 13.17 -2.72
N PRO A 151 -3.87 14.20 -1.93
CA PRO A 151 -4.24 14.24 -0.52
C PRO A 151 -5.75 14.03 -0.40
N VAL A 152 -6.15 13.11 0.47
CA VAL A 152 -7.53 13.06 0.93
C VAL A 152 -7.65 14.22 1.90
N GLU A 153 -8.34 15.28 1.49
CA GLU A 153 -8.72 16.34 2.40
C GLU A 153 -9.68 15.71 3.43
N GLU A 154 -9.19 15.48 4.64
CA GLU A 154 -10.06 15.19 5.77
C GLU A 154 -10.84 16.48 6.03
N GLU A 155 -12.04 16.61 5.45
CA GLU A 155 -12.92 17.71 5.80
C GLU A 155 -13.17 17.67 7.31
N PRO A 156 -12.69 18.66 8.08
CA PRO A 156 -12.95 18.70 9.52
C PRO A 156 -14.46 18.91 9.70
N GLY A 157 -15.18 17.85 10.07
CA GLY A 157 -16.62 17.91 10.38
C GLY A 157 -17.57 17.28 9.35
N SER A 158 -17.10 16.53 8.34
CA SER A 158 -18.01 15.80 7.43
C SER A 158 -18.49 14.45 7.96
N ALA A 159 -17.96 13.99 9.10
CA ALA A 159 -18.63 12.97 9.88
C ALA A 159 -19.94 13.59 10.38
N PRO A 160 -21.10 12.95 10.15
CA PRO A 160 -22.32 13.37 10.84
C PRO A 160 -21.99 13.49 12.33
N GLU A 161 -22.53 14.51 13.00
CA GLU A 161 -22.52 14.62 14.46
C GLU A 161 -23.25 13.39 15.04
N PHE A 162 -22.61 12.22 15.01
CA PHE A 162 -22.98 11.04 15.78
C PHE A 162 -22.52 11.22 17.23
N ASP A 163 -22.50 12.46 17.73
CA ASP A 163 -22.18 12.84 19.11
C ASP A 163 -23.26 12.34 20.11
N THR A 164 -24.16 11.45 19.67
CA THR A 164 -25.28 10.93 20.46
C THR A 164 -25.50 9.43 20.37
N ALA A 165 -24.74 8.68 19.56
CA ALA A 165 -24.81 7.21 19.64
C ALA A 165 -24.01 6.77 20.86
N SER A 166 -24.63 6.76 22.04
CA SER A 166 -24.03 6.26 23.28
C SER A 166 -23.65 4.79 23.22
N VAL A 167 -24.02 4.10 22.14
CA VAL A 167 -23.80 2.67 21.89
C VAL A 167 -23.62 2.46 20.39
N LEU A 168 -22.55 1.77 20.00
CA LEU A 168 -22.19 1.43 18.63
C LEU A 168 -22.37 -0.08 18.36
N PRO A 169 -22.97 -0.46 17.22
CA PRO A 169 -22.98 -1.85 16.78
C PRO A 169 -21.71 -2.18 15.98
N LEU A 170 -21.01 -3.23 16.38
CA LEU A 170 -19.88 -3.81 15.67
C LEU A 170 -20.31 -5.16 15.08
N PRO A 171 -20.87 -5.18 13.84
CA PRO A 171 -21.25 -6.42 13.20
C PRO A 171 -20.01 -7.21 12.77
N VAL A 172 -20.00 -8.51 13.09
CA VAL A 172 -19.01 -9.48 12.62
C VAL A 172 -19.76 -10.58 11.88
N SER A 173 -19.27 -10.96 10.70
CA SER A 173 -19.83 -12.10 9.98
C SER A 173 -18.76 -12.96 9.33
N ALA A 174 -19.08 -14.24 9.15
CA ALA A 174 -18.21 -15.23 8.53
C ALA A 174 -19.02 -16.35 7.85
N GLY A 175 -18.34 -17.21 7.09
CA GLY A 175 -18.95 -18.40 6.48
C GLY A 175 -19.17 -19.56 7.45
N THR A 176 -18.47 -19.58 8.58
CA THR A 176 -18.54 -20.61 9.62
C THR A 176 -18.41 -19.99 11.01
N SER A 177 -18.92 -20.65 12.04
CA SER A 177 -18.84 -20.12 13.41
C SER A 177 -17.39 -20.08 13.94
N GLU A 178 -16.50 -20.95 13.43
CA GLU A 178 -15.07 -20.87 13.73
C GLU A 178 -14.42 -19.63 13.10
N ALA A 179 -14.71 -19.36 11.82
CA ALA A 179 -14.24 -18.17 11.15
C ALA A 179 -14.81 -16.89 11.80
N LEU A 180 -16.04 -16.93 12.33
CA LEU A 180 -16.62 -15.82 13.09
C LEU A 180 -15.78 -15.47 14.31
N ARG A 181 -15.33 -16.48 15.06
CA ARG A 181 -14.45 -16.30 16.23
C ARG A 181 -13.09 -15.72 15.83
N VAL A 182 -12.51 -16.17 14.72
CA VAL A 182 -11.26 -15.63 14.18
C VAL A 182 -11.43 -14.17 13.77
N GLN A 183 -12.51 -13.82 13.07
CA GLN A 183 -12.81 -12.44 12.69
C GLN A 183 -12.99 -11.53 13.92
N ALA A 184 -13.66 -12.01 14.97
CA ALA A 184 -13.82 -11.28 16.21
C ALA A 184 -12.48 -11.02 16.91
N ARG A 185 -11.58 -12.01 16.95
CA ARG A 185 -10.22 -11.86 17.50
C ARG A 185 -9.40 -10.85 16.73
N GLN A 186 -9.38 -10.95 15.40
CA GLN A 186 -8.64 -10.03 14.54
C GLN A 186 -9.19 -8.59 14.66
N LEU A 187 -10.50 -8.43 14.78
CA LEU A 187 -11.10 -7.11 15.01
C LEU A 187 -10.72 -6.56 16.40
N ALA A 188 -10.69 -7.38 17.45
CA ALA A 188 -10.24 -6.97 18.77
C ALA A 188 -8.77 -6.52 18.75
N GLU A 189 -7.90 -7.28 18.09
CA GLU A 189 -6.48 -6.92 17.91
C GLU A 189 -6.32 -5.61 17.12
N TYR A 190 -7.10 -5.43 16.05
CA TYR A 190 -7.11 -4.22 15.26
C TYR A 190 -7.50 -2.98 16.10
N VAL A 191 -8.63 -3.07 16.81
CA VAL A 191 -9.16 -1.97 17.65
C VAL A 191 -8.23 -1.67 18.83
N ALA A 192 -7.57 -2.67 19.40
CA ALA A 192 -6.62 -2.49 20.49
C ALA A 192 -5.31 -1.81 20.02
N ALA A 193 -4.83 -2.15 18.83
CA ALA A 193 -3.58 -1.61 18.28
C ALA A 193 -3.69 -0.16 17.79
N ARG A 194 -4.92 0.39 17.69
CA ARG A 194 -5.21 1.73 17.14
C ARG A 194 -6.18 2.52 18.03
N PRO A 195 -5.74 2.92 19.25
CA PRO A 195 -6.57 3.71 20.16
C PRO A 195 -6.97 5.09 19.59
N GLU A 196 -6.19 5.62 18.64
CA GLU A 196 -6.39 6.92 17.98
C GLU A 196 -7.53 6.93 16.95
N GLU A 197 -7.84 5.79 16.31
CA GLU A 197 -8.94 5.70 15.34
C GLU A 197 -10.29 5.76 16.07
N ARG A 198 -11.28 6.52 15.60
CA ARG A 198 -12.59 6.56 16.28
C ARG A 198 -13.34 5.25 16.11
N LEU A 199 -13.91 4.73 17.20
CA LEU A 199 -14.68 3.47 17.17
C LEU A 199 -15.90 3.55 16.21
N ALA A 200 -16.48 4.73 16.04
CA ALA A 200 -17.57 5.00 15.10
C ALA A 200 -17.15 4.77 13.63
N ASP A 201 -15.91 5.11 13.27
CA ASP A 201 -15.39 4.89 11.91
C ASP A 201 -15.20 3.40 11.64
N VAL A 202 -14.70 2.66 12.63
CA VAL A 202 -14.59 1.20 12.59
C VAL A 202 -15.97 0.57 12.41
N ALA A 203 -16.95 0.96 13.24
CA ALA A 203 -18.33 0.47 13.15
C ALA A 203 -18.95 0.76 11.78
N SER A 204 -18.77 1.98 11.26
CA SER A 204 -19.24 2.36 9.92
C SER A 204 -18.62 1.47 8.83
N MET A 205 -17.33 1.19 8.89
CA MET A 205 -16.65 0.31 7.93
C MET A 205 -17.10 -1.14 8.03
N LEU A 206 -17.45 -1.63 9.21
CA LEU A 206 -18.02 -2.96 9.39
C LEU A 206 -19.43 -3.08 8.78
N VAL A 207 -20.23 -2.01 8.85
CA VAL A 207 -21.58 -1.97 8.28
C VAL A 207 -21.55 -1.84 6.75
N HIS A 208 -20.73 -0.92 6.22
CA HIS A 208 -20.78 -0.56 4.79
C HIS A 208 -19.70 -1.26 3.94
N GLY A 209 -18.58 -1.66 4.55
CA GLY A 209 -17.38 -2.14 3.86
C GLY A 209 -17.11 -3.63 4.00
N ARG A 210 -18.06 -4.42 4.54
CA ARG A 210 -17.92 -5.87 4.70
C ARG A 210 -19.12 -6.62 4.12
N ALA A 211 -18.85 -7.81 3.59
CA ALA A 211 -19.92 -8.71 3.18
C ALA A 211 -20.69 -9.21 4.40
N ALA A 212 -22.01 -9.36 4.29
CA ALA A 212 -22.86 -9.93 5.33
C ALA A 212 -23.04 -11.45 5.10
N LEU A 213 -22.16 -12.26 5.69
CA LEU A 213 -22.13 -13.72 5.52
C LEU A 213 -23.11 -14.47 6.46
N GLY A 214 -23.24 -15.79 6.35
CA GLY A 214 -24.29 -16.56 7.04
C GLY A 214 -24.20 -16.58 8.57
N GLU A 215 -23.00 -16.75 9.11
CA GLU A 215 -22.75 -16.71 10.56
C GLU A 215 -22.52 -15.26 10.97
N ARG A 216 -23.29 -14.76 11.95
CA ARG A 216 -23.31 -13.34 12.31
C ARG A 216 -23.39 -13.17 13.82
N ALA A 217 -22.69 -12.15 14.30
CA ALA A 217 -22.84 -11.62 15.65
C ALA A 217 -22.72 -10.09 15.61
N VAL A 218 -23.28 -9.42 16.60
CA VAL A 218 -23.13 -7.98 16.78
C VAL A 218 -22.66 -7.74 18.20
N VAL A 219 -21.49 -7.13 18.36
CA VAL A 219 -21.04 -6.59 19.64
C VAL A 219 -21.61 -5.19 19.76
N VAL A 220 -22.29 -4.92 20.86
CA VAL A 220 -22.95 -3.65 21.14
C VAL A 220 -22.18 -3.01 22.28
N ALA A 221 -21.56 -1.85 22.04
CA ALA A 221 -20.62 -1.25 22.99
C ALA A 221 -20.77 0.27 23.05
N GLY A 222 -20.83 0.82 24.25
CA GLY A 222 -20.85 2.26 24.49
C GLY A 222 -19.46 2.89 24.47
N ASP A 223 -18.42 2.09 24.72
CA ASP A 223 -17.05 2.54 24.63
C ASP A 223 -16.12 1.45 24.05
N ARG A 224 -14.83 1.79 23.95
CA ARG A 224 -13.81 0.89 23.41
C ARG A 224 -13.54 -0.30 24.33
N GLU A 225 -13.62 -0.12 25.64
CA GLU A 225 -13.34 -1.21 26.59
C GLU A 225 -14.43 -2.29 26.47
N GLU A 226 -15.69 -1.86 26.45
CA GLU A 226 -16.85 -2.72 26.19
C GLU A 226 -16.72 -3.42 24.82
N ALA A 227 -16.31 -2.70 23.78
CA ALA A 227 -16.12 -3.28 22.45
C ALA A 227 -15.04 -4.37 22.46
N LEU A 228 -13.89 -4.11 23.09
CA LEU A 228 -12.81 -5.09 23.19
C LEU A 228 -13.21 -6.30 24.03
N SER A 229 -13.94 -6.09 25.12
CA SER A 229 -14.47 -7.15 25.97
C SER A 229 -15.44 -8.05 25.20
N GLY A 230 -16.44 -7.46 24.54
CA GLY A 230 -17.43 -8.20 23.75
C GLY A 230 -16.82 -8.93 22.56
N LEU A 231 -15.85 -8.33 21.86
CA LEU A 231 -15.16 -8.98 20.74
C LEU A 231 -14.30 -10.17 21.21
N ARG A 232 -13.63 -10.05 22.37
CA ARG A 232 -12.87 -11.17 22.96
C ARG A 232 -13.81 -12.29 23.44
N ALA A 233 -14.91 -11.95 24.11
CA ALA A 233 -15.93 -12.93 24.51
C ALA A 233 -16.46 -13.70 23.29
N LEU A 234 -16.80 -12.98 22.22
CA LEU A 234 -17.22 -13.57 20.95
C LEU A 234 -16.13 -14.47 20.35
N ALA A 235 -14.86 -14.04 20.37
CA ALA A 235 -13.73 -14.82 19.89
C ALA A 235 -13.50 -16.13 20.67
N ASP A 236 -13.86 -16.15 21.96
CA ASP A 236 -13.73 -17.30 22.84
C ASP A 236 -15.00 -18.16 22.91
N GLY A 237 -16.03 -17.79 22.13
CA GLY A 237 -17.32 -18.50 22.09
C GLY A 237 -18.12 -18.37 23.40
N GLN A 238 -17.81 -17.35 24.21
CA GLN A 238 -18.54 -17.05 25.43
C GLN A 238 -19.71 -16.12 25.12
N PRO A 239 -20.82 -16.18 25.90
CA PRO A 239 -21.83 -15.14 25.85
C PRO A 239 -21.18 -13.79 26.20
N ALA A 240 -21.67 -12.71 25.59
CA ALA A 240 -21.28 -11.37 25.98
C ALA A 240 -21.65 -11.14 27.47
N PRO A 241 -20.81 -10.45 28.25
CA PRO A 241 -21.14 -10.07 29.63
C PRO A 241 -22.39 -9.19 29.72
#